data_AF-A0A2T5BHG4-F1
#
_entry.id   AF-A0A2T5BHG4-F1
#
_cell.length_a   1.000
_cell.length_b   1.000
_cell.length_c   1.000
_cell.angle_alpha   90.00
_cell.angle_beta   90.00
_cell.angle_gamma   90.00
#
_symmetry.space_group_name_H-M   'P 1'
#
loop_
_entity.id
_entity.type
_entity.pdbx_description
1 polymer ?
#
loop_
_entity_poly.entity_id
_entity_poly.type
_entity_poly.pdbx_seq_one_letter_code
_entity_poly.pdbx_strand_id
1 'polypeptide(L)'
;MSEFSFRERAAERGAWMQDEMTVEEASQDQLRGQHAGAEIAGLETQFDIVRFLRRTGEAFSLTHFMVFSLPGFDGEKISAHSIVSNWPAEVIARYDALQMVRRSAGIGKLRTTTVPFSYDMTDWIDDAAKG
;
A
#
# COMPACT_ATOMS: atom_id res chain seq x y z
N MET A 1 28.48 9.84 -53.18
CA MET A 1 27.84 8.90 -52.22
C MET A 1 27.78 9.58 -50.86
N SER A 2 26.71 10.34 -50.63
CA SER A 2 26.45 11.10 -49.39
C SER A 2 25.10 10.70 -48.82
N GLU A 3 24.91 9.40 -48.60
CA GLU A 3 23.73 8.82 -47.94
C GLU A 3 24.07 8.10 -46.62
N PHE A 4 25.36 7.90 -46.33
CA PHE A 4 25.80 7.19 -45.13
C PHE A 4 25.74 8.04 -43.85
N SER A 5 25.78 9.38 -43.95
CA SER A 5 25.86 10.28 -42.78
C SER A 5 24.49 10.69 -42.20
N PHE A 6 23.37 10.43 -42.91
CA PHE A 6 22.04 10.85 -42.44
C PHE A 6 21.30 9.79 -41.64
N ARG A 7 21.57 8.49 -41.87
CA ARG A 7 20.89 7.39 -41.16
C ARG A 7 21.45 7.13 -39.75
N GLU A 8 22.68 7.53 -39.49
CA GLU A 8 23.37 7.32 -38.20
C GLU A 8 22.84 8.27 -37.10
N ARG A 9 22.59 9.53 -37.44
CA ARG A 9 22.02 10.53 -36.50
C ARG A 9 20.53 10.34 -36.18
N ALA A 10 19.82 9.50 -36.94
CA ALA A 10 18.41 9.18 -36.66
C ALA A 10 18.29 8.03 -35.66
N ALA A 11 19.18 7.04 -35.72
CA ALA A 11 19.22 5.92 -34.77
C ALA A 11 19.69 6.36 -33.38
N GLU A 12 20.69 7.24 -33.31
CA GLU A 12 21.19 7.77 -32.05
C GLU A 12 20.11 8.57 -31.32
N ARG A 13 19.37 9.45 -32.00
CA ARG A 13 18.29 10.25 -31.39
C ARG A 13 17.14 9.41 -30.82
N GLY A 14 16.85 8.25 -31.40
CA GLY A 14 15.84 7.34 -30.86
C GLY A 14 16.28 6.61 -29.59
N ALA A 15 17.57 6.30 -29.47
CA ALA A 15 18.13 5.61 -28.31
C ALA A 15 18.24 6.53 -27.08
N TRP A 16 18.68 7.78 -27.26
CA TRP A 16 18.72 8.76 -26.17
C TRP A 16 17.33 9.12 -25.64
N MET A 17 16.32 9.12 -26.52
CA MET A 17 14.93 9.45 -26.17
C MET A 17 14.22 8.31 -25.43
N GLN A 18 14.68 7.05 -25.56
CA GLN A 18 14.20 5.94 -24.72
C GLN A 18 14.93 5.88 -23.38
N ASP A 19 16.23 6.16 -23.34
CA ASP A 19 17.01 6.14 -22.09
C ASP A 19 16.61 7.31 -21.17
N GLU A 20 16.40 8.53 -21.70
CA GLU A 20 15.83 9.66 -20.94
C GLU A 20 14.43 9.34 -20.40
N MET A 21 13.54 8.76 -21.23
CA MET A 21 12.15 8.51 -20.85
C MET A 21 12.03 7.42 -19.76
N THR A 22 12.93 6.43 -19.77
CA THR A 22 12.97 5.37 -18.75
C THR A 22 13.55 5.87 -17.43
N VAL A 23 14.51 6.80 -17.49
CA VAL A 23 15.10 7.43 -16.29
C VAL A 23 14.12 8.43 -15.67
N GLU A 24 13.34 9.17 -16.44
CA GLU A 24 12.32 10.10 -15.93
C GLU A 24 11.14 9.37 -15.26
N GLU A 25 10.62 8.29 -15.84
CA GLU A 25 9.56 7.48 -15.23
C GLU A 25 10.04 6.78 -13.94
N ALA A 26 11.24 6.19 -13.96
CA ALA A 26 11.84 5.57 -12.77
C ALA A 26 12.16 6.61 -11.68
N SER A 27 12.57 7.82 -12.07
CA SER A 27 12.78 8.94 -11.13
C SER A 27 11.46 9.38 -10.50
N GLN A 28 10.38 9.48 -11.26
CA GLN A 28 9.08 9.89 -10.71
C GLN A 28 8.51 8.89 -9.70
N ASP A 29 8.65 7.59 -9.95
CA ASP A 29 8.13 6.56 -9.04
C ASP A 29 9.01 6.45 -7.77
N GLN A 30 10.33 6.60 -7.91
CA GLN A 30 11.28 6.68 -6.80
C GLN A 30 11.11 7.97 -5.97
N LEU A 31 10.69 9.08 -6.57
CA LEU A 31 10.41 10.36 -5.90
C LEU A 31 9.08 10.32 -5.12
N ARG A 32 8.07 9.58 -5.60
CA ARG A 32 6.78 9.42 -4.90
C ARG A 32 6.93 8.83 -3.49
N GLY A 33 7.82 7.84 -3.33
CA GLY A 33 8.08 7.21 -2.02
C GLY A 33 8.79 8.12 -1.02
N GLN A 34 9.66 9.03 -1.50
CA GLN A 34 10.49 9.89 -0.64
C GLN A 34 9.72 11.05 0.02
N HIS A 35 8.56 11.42 -0.53
CA HIS A 35 7.71 12.47 0.03
C HIS A 35 6.54 11.96 0.88
N ALA A 36 6.28 10.64 0.89
CA ALA A 36 5.15 10.08 1.62
C ALA A 36 5.21 10.38 3.13
N GLY A 37 6.39 10.34 3.74
CA GLY A 37 6.54 10.64 5.17
C GLY A 37 6.20 12.10 5.54
N ALA A 38 6.62 13.06 4.69
CA ALA A 38 6.31 14.46 4.89
C ALA A 38 4.82 14.76 4.63
N GLU A 39 4.23 14.09 3.64
CA GLU A 39 2.81 14.23 3.34
C GLU A 39 1.93 13.63 4.45
N ILE A 40 2.31 12.47 4.99
CA ILE A 40 1.64 11.86 6.15
C ILE A 40 1.71 12.79 7.37
N ALA A 41 2.83 13.45 7.61
CA ALA A 41 3.00 14.39 8.72
C ALA A 41 2.08 15.63 8.62
N GLY A 42 1.62 15.97 7.41
CA GLY A 42 0.70 17.08 7.17
C GLY A 42 -0.79 16.71 7.18
N LEU A 43 -1.14 15.44 7.44
CA LEU A 43 -2.54 15.01 7.49
C LEU A 43 -3.15 15.40 8.85
N GLU A 44 -4.15 16.27 8.83
CA GLU A 44 -4.80 16.76 10.06
C GLU A 44 -6.19 16.16 10.28
N THR A 45 -6.89 15.78 9.20
CA THR A 45 -8.29 15.32 9.27
C THR A 45 -8.49 13.91 8.75
N GLN A 46 -9.60 13.27 9.13
CA GLN A 46 -10.02 11.98 8.56
C GLN A 46 -10.18 12.06 7.03
N PHE A 47 -10.63 13.21 6.51
CA PHE A 47 -10.76 13.41 5.08
C PHE A 47 -9.41 13.40 4.37
N ASP A 48 -8.38 14.02 4.96
CA ASP A 48 -7.02 14.01 4.40
C ASP A 48 -6.46 12.60 4.35
N ILE A 49 -6.68 11.81 5.41
CA ILE A 49 -6.31 10.39 5.47
C ILE A 49 -6.99 9.60 4.34
N VAL A 50 -8.32 9.75 4.18
CA VAL A 50 -9.07 9.07 3.11
C VAL A 50 -8.54 9.47 1.73
N ARG A 51 -8.35 10.77 1.51
CA ARG A 51 -7.87 11.31 0.22
C ARG A 51 -6.47 10.77 -0.11
N PHE A 52 -5.56 10.79 0.86
CA PHE A 52 -4.22 10.27 0.73
C PHE A 52 -4.24 8.78 0.40
N LEU A 53 -4.94 7.98 1.20
CA LEU A 53 -4.97 6.52 1.04
C LEU A 53 -5.68 6.08 -0.22
N ARG A 54 -6.72 6.79 -0.67
CA ARG A 54 -7.38 6.51 -1.94
C ARG A 54 -6.43 6.72 -3.11
N ARG A 55 -5.73 7.86 -3.15
CA ARG A 55 -4.75 8.15 -4.21
C ARG A 55 -3.60 7.15 -4.20
N THR A 56 -3.11 6.78 -3.02
CA THR A 56 -2.07 5.77 -2.85
C THR A 56 -2.58 4.39 -3.29
N GLY A 57 -3.79 4.00 -2.87
CA GLY A 57 -4.41 2.74 -3.27
C GLY A 57 -4.62 2.63 -4.78
N GLU A 58 -5.06 3.71 -5.43
CA GLU A 58 -5.19 3.78 -6.89
C GLU A 58 -3.83 3.58 -7.59
N ALA A 59 -2.74 4.15 -7.06
CA ALA A 59 -1.40 3.97 -7.61
C ALA A 59 -0.88 2.52 -7.48
N PHE A 60 -1.24 1.81 -6.40
CA PHE A 60 -0.80 0.44 -6.13
C PHE A 60 -1.85 -0.62 -6.47
N SER A 61 -2.96 -0.25 -7.10
CA SER A 61 -4.10 -1.15 -7.36
C SER A 61 -4.68 -1.83 -6.11
N LEU A 62 -4.56 -1.18 -4.94
CA LEU A 62 -5.13 -1.62 -3.67
C LEU A 62 -6.52 -1.02 -3.51
N THR A 63 -7.54 -1.87 -3.54
CA THR A 63 -8.95 -1.44 -3.51
C THR A 63 -9.48 -1.18 -2.11
N HIS A 64 -8.90 -1.81 -1.08
CA HIS A 64 -9.38 -1.72 0.30
C HIS A 64 -8.26 -1.36 1.28
N PHE A 65 -8.58 -0.48 2.24
CA PHE A 65 -7.66 0.00 3.27
C PHE A 65 -8.40 0.27 4.60
N MET A 66 -7.63 0.24 5.68
CA MET A 66 -8.07 0.60 7.01
C MET A 66 -6.94 1.26 7.77
N VAL A 67 -7.25 2.34 8.50
CA VAL A 67 -6.41 2.97 9.51
C VAL A 67 -7.12 2.83 10.84
N PHE A 68 -6.42 2.28 11.81
CA PHE A 68 -6.96 2.05 13.14
C PHE A 68 -5.86 2.21 14.18
N SER A 69 -6.26 2.56 15.40
CA SER A 69 -5.42 2.42 16.58
C SER A 69 -5.29 0.94 16.88
N LEU A 70 -4.07 0.40 16.98
CA LEU A 70 -3.90 -1.02 17.28
C LEU A 70 -4.49 -1.34 18.67
N PRO A 71 -5.57 -2.15 18.75
CA PRO A 71 -6.13 -2.54 20.04
C PRO A 71 -5.12 -3.35 20.86
N GLY A 72 -5.00 -3.00 22.15
CA GLY A 72 -4.29 -3.80 23.14
C GLY A 72 -4.92 -5.19 23.32
N PHE A 73 -4.33 -6.04 24.16
CA PHE A 73 -4.79 -7.43 24.35
C PHE A 73 -6.26 -7.54 24.79
N ASP A 74 -6.78 -6.53 25.47
CA ASP A 74 -8.16 -6.45 25.95
C ASP A 74 -9.16 -5.94 24.90
N GLY A 75 -8.69 -5.50 23.73
CA GLY A 75 -9.56 -5.00 22.67
C GLY A 75 -10.41 -6.11 22.07
N GLU A 76 -11.72 -5.88 22.00
CA GLU A 76 -12.69 -6.88 21.51
C GLU A 76 -13.13 -6.65 20.07
N LYS A 77 -13.14 -5.39 19.62
CA LYS A 77 -13.73 -4.97 18.36
C LYS A 77 -12.77 -4.06 17.60
N ILE A 78 -12.51 -4.36 16.33
CA ILE A 78 -11.68 -3.52 15.46
C ILE A 78 -12.43 -2.24 15.08
N SER A 79 -13.75 -2.31 14.95
CA SER A 79 -14.61 -1.15 14.64
C SER A 79 -14.48 -0.04 15.68
N ALA A 80 -14.30 -0.37 16.96
CA ALA A 80 -14.15 0.58 18.05
C ALA A 80 -12.82 1.36 18.00
N HIS A 81 -11.82 0.83 17.30
CA HIS A 81 -10.51 1.47 17.14
C HIS A 81 -10.25 1.98 15.71
N SER A 82 -11.20 1.79 14.81
CA SER A 82 -11.13 2.23 13.42
C SER A 82 -11.23 3.75 13.33
N ILE A 83 -10.26 4.37 12.67
CA ILE A 83 -10.23 5.82 12.42
C ILE A 83 -10.79 6.10 11.03
N VAL A 84 -10.34 5.35 10.03
CA VAL A 84 -10.79 5.44 8.63
C VAL A 84 -10.80 4.05 8.02
N SER A 85 -11.83 3.72 7.26
CA SER A 85 -11.87 2.50 6.46
C SER A 85 -12.78 2.64 5.26
N ASN A 86 -12.43 1.98 4.15
CA ASN A 86 -13.33 1.80 3.00
C ASN A 86 -13.84 0.35 2.87
N TRP A 87 -13.61 -0.50 3.88
CA TRP A 87 -14.15 -1.86 3.90
C TRP A 87 -15.68 -1.84 4.06
N PRO A 88 -16.42 -2.76 3.41
CA PRO A 88 -17.85 -2.90 3.63
C PRO A 88 -18.16 -3.13 5.12
N ALA A 89 -19.18 -2.44 5.64
CA ALA A 89 -19.52 -2.50 7.07
C ALA A 89 -19.83 -3.93 7.54
N GLU A 90 -20.41 -4.76 6.67
CA GLU A 90 -20.67 -6.19 6.94
C GLU A 90 -19.40 -7.01 7.16
N VAL A 91 -18.30 -6.69 6.47
CA VAL A 91 -17.00 -7.35 6.64
C VAL A 91 -16.43 -7.02 8.01
N ILE A 92 -16.47 -5.73 8.39
CA ILE A 92 -16.02 -5.27 9.70
C ILE A 92 -16.87 -5.89 10.81
N ALA A 93 -18.19 -5.89 10.66
CA ALA A 93 -19.10 -6.48 11.63
C ALA A 93 -18.85 -7.98 11.82
N ARG A 94 -18.59 -8.71 10.73
CA ARG A 94 -18.24 -10.14 10.80
C ARG A 94 -16.87 -10.35 11.46
N TYR A 95 -15.91 -9.48 11.19
CA TYR A 95 -14.58 -9.50 11.83
C TYR A 95 -14.71 -9.39 13.36
N ASP A 96 -15.55 -8.46 13.82
CA ASP A 96 -15.84 -8.28 15.25
C ASP A 96 -16.62 -9.46 15.84
N ALA A 97 -17.64 -9.95 15.14
CA ALA A 97 -18.45 -11.09 15.60
C ALA A 97 -17.59 -12.36 15.79
N LEU A 98 -16.60 -12.56 14.92
CA LEU A 98 -15.66 -13.68 14.99
C LEU A 98 -14.51 -13.45 15.97
N GLN A 99 -14.48 -12.31 16.67
CA GLN A 99 -13.43 -11.96 17.63
C GLN A 99 -12.03 -11.97 17.00
N MET A 100 -11.95 -11.56 15.73
CA MET A 100 -10.72 -11.63 14.94
C MET A 100 -9.62 -10.72 15.48
N VAL A 101 -9.93 -9.68 16.26
CA VAL A 101 -8.91 -8.88 16.98
C VAL A 101 -8.02 -9.77 17.88
N ARG A 102 -8.59 -10.83 18.46
CA ARG A 102 -7.85 -11.77 19.33
C ARG A 102 -7.27 -12.97 18.57
N ARG A 103 -7.90 -13.37 17.47
CA ARG A 103 -7.59 -14.62 16.75
C ARG A 103 -6.81 -14.42 15.45
N SER A 104 -6.77 -13.21 14.92
CA SER A 104 -6.09 -12.92 13.65
C SER A 104 -4.58 -12.93 13.84
N ALA A 105 -3.90 -13.76 13.05
CA ALA A 105 -2.44 -13.74 12.95
C ALA A 105 -1.90 -12.35 12.54
N GLY A 106 -2.64 -11.62 11.70
CA GLY A 106 -2.28 -10.26 11.29
C GLY A 106 -2.27 -9.27 12.46
N ILE A 107 -3.29 -9.28 13.32
CA ILE A 107 -3.33 -8.40 14.51
C ILE A 107 -2.27 -8.82 15.53
N GLY A 108 -2.07 -10.12 15.73
CA GLY A 108 -1.00 -10.64 16.57
C GLY A 108 0.37 -10.14 16.11
N LYS A 109 0.64 -10.22 14.81
CA LYS A 109 1.89 -9.75 14.20
C LYS A 109 2.05 -8.23 14.32
N LEU A 110 0.99 -7.44 14.05
CA LEU A 110 1.02 -5.98 14.24
C LEU A 110 1.43 -5.56 15.65
N ARG A 111 1.15 -6.36 16.68
CA ARG A 111 1.58 -6.08 18.07
C ARG A 111 3.06 -6.30 18.31
N THR A 112 3.72 -7.10 17.47
CA THR A 112 5.12 -7.50 17.65
C THR A 112 6.08 -6.88 16.62
N THR A 113 5.56 -6.20 15.59
CA THR A 113 6.38 -5.58 14.55
C THR A 113 5.94 -4.16 14.24
N THR A 114 6.94 -3.30 13.97
CA THR A 114 6.76 -1.97 13.40
C THR A 114 7.20 -1.91 11.93
N VAL A 115 7.73 -3.00 11.38
CA VAL A 115 8.06 -3.10 9.95
C VAL A 115 6.86 -3.59 9.15
N PRO A 116 6.67 -3.10 7.90
CA PRO A 116 5.63 -3.58 7.00
C PRO A 116 5.73 -5.09 6.78
N PHE A 117 4.59 -5.77 6.72
CA PHE A 117 4.53 -7.19 6.39
C PHE A 117 3.36 -7.46 5.44
N SER A 118 3.51 -8.51 4.63
CA SER A 118 2.43 -9.10 3.84
C SER A 118 1.93 -10.36 4.54
N TYR A 119 0.68 -10.72 4.28
CA TYR A 119 0.08 -11.95 4.75
C TYR A 119 -0.77 -12.53 3.61
N ASP A 120 -0.40 -13.72 3.13
CA ASP A 120 -1.16 -14.42 2.11
C ASP A 120 -2.22 -15.32 2.77
N MET A 121 -3.36 -15.55 2.10
CA MET A 121 -4.34 -16.53 2.57
C MET A 121 -3.78 -17.95 2.58
N THR A 122 -2.79 -18.24 1.74
CA THR A 122 -2.10 -19.53 1.72
C THR A 122 -1.37 -19.78 3.04
N ASP A 123 -0.67 -18.77 3.55
CA ASP A 123 0.01 -18.83 4.86
C ASP A 123 -1.00 -19.07 5.99
N TRP A 124 -2.19 -18.46 5.89
CA TRP A 124 -3.25 -18.64 6.87
C TRP A 124 -3.82 -20.06 6.91
N ILE A 125 -4.06 -20.65 5.73
CA ILE A 125 -4.60 -22.02 5.62
C ILE A 125 -3.59 -23.02 6.21
N ASP A 126 -2.30 -22.82 5.94
CA ASP A 126 -1.24 -23.69 6.45
C ASP A 126 -1.07 -23.60 7.96
N ASP A 127 -1.21 -22.41 8.55
CA ASP A 127 -1.20 -22.23 10.01
C ASP A 127 -2.46 -22.82 10.66
N ALA A 128 -3.63 -22.66 10.02
CA ALA A 128 -4.89 -23.23 10.50
C ALA A 128 -4.93 -24.77 10.40
N ALA A 129 -4.22 -25.36 9.44
CA ALA A 129 -4.13 -26.81 9.27
C ALA A 129 -3.17 -27.50 10.26
N LYS A 130 -2.32 -26.73 10.95
CA LYS A 130 -1.34 -27.23 11.93
C LYS A 130 -1.83 -27.19 13.39
N GLY A 131 -3.01 -26.64 13.65
CA GLY A 131 -3.65 -26.57 14.97
C GLY A 131 -4.84 -27.51 15.08
#